data_AF-A0AAD6LFX3-F1
#
_entry.id   AF-A0AAD6LFX3-F1
#
_cell.length_a   1.000
_cell.length_b   1.000
_cell.length_c   1.000
_cell.angle_alpha   90.00
_cell.angle_beta   90.00
_cell.angle_gamma   90.00
#
_symmetry.space_group_name_H-M   'P 1'
#
loop_
_entity.id
_entity.type
_entity.pdbx_description
1 polymer ?
#
loop_
_entity_poly.entity_id
_entity_poly.type
_entity_poly.pdbx_seq_one_letter_code
_entity_poly.pdbx_strand_id
1 'polypeptide(L)'
;MIGEATSSGGGGKDDSAAVSARKNKKPNYSRFTQQELPACKPILTPGWVITSFIVVGVVFIPIGLASLYASEHVVEIVERYDKDCIPPDYRNNSLHYIQTSEINKTCTMTINVPKHMKSPVFIYYELDNFYQNHRRSREEHEVQGENGHADDCMGFNDTDDFSLGFINDEPNVDTYIE
;
A
#
# COMPACT_ATOMS: atom_id res chain seq x y z
N MET A 1 -35.55 23.79 -66.43
CA MET A 1 -35.84 24.94 -67.32
C MET A 1 -35.68 26.20 -66.49
N ILE A 2 -34.69 27.05 -66.82
CA ILE A 2 -34.86 28.42 -67.38
C ILE A 2 -35.58 29.34 -66.37
N GLY A 3 -35.14 30.52 -65.97
CA GLY A 3 -34.07 31.45 -66.36
C GLY A 3 -34.12 32.59 -65.32
N GLU A 4 -32.97 33.13 -64.91
CA GLU A 4 -32.39 34.41 -65.36
C GLU A 4 -32.85 35.68 -64.62
N ALA A 5 -31.84 36.54 -64.45
CA ALA A 5 -31.76 37.76 -63.66
C ALA A 5 -32.57 38.93 -64.24
N THR A 6 -32.76 39.98 -63.44
CA THR A 6 -32.61 41.36 -63.92
C THR A 6 -32.18 42.29 -62.78
N SER A 7 -31.15 43.08 -63.09
CA SER A 7 -30.49 44.14 -62.33
C SER A 7 -31.18 45.50 -62.47
N SER A 8 -31.15 46.33 -61.41
CA SER A 8 -30.87 47.79 -61.42
C SER A 8 -30.97 48.28 -59.96
N GLY A 9 -30.21 49.22 -59.42
CA GLY A 9 -29.18 50.14 -59.91
C GLY A 9 -28.86 51.13 -58.77
N GLY A 10 -27.68 51.77 -58.84
CA GLY A 10 -27.30 52.98 -58.08
C GLY A 10 -27.08 52.77 -56.57
N GLY A 11 -25.89 52.96 -55.99
CA GLY A 11 -25.02 54.13 -56.16
C GLY A 11 -25.30 55.12 -55.02
N GLY A 12 -24.54 55.04 -53.93
CA GLY A 12 -24.65 55.95 -52.79
C GLY A 12 -23.71 55.55 -51.66
N LYS A 13 -22.49 56.07 -51.71
CA LYS A 13 -21.51 56.08 -50.61
C LYS A 13 -21.99 57.13 -49.61
N ASP A 14 -22.21 56.74 -48.36
CA ASP A 14 -22.21 57.65 -47.23
C ASP A 14 -21.45 56.99 -46.07
N ASP A 15 -20.67 57.84 -45.42
CA ASP A 15 -19.53 57.54 -44.59
C ASP A 15 -19.88 56.91 -43.24
N SER A 16 -18.97 56.02 -42.81
CA SER A 16 -18.53 55.84 -41.42
C SER A 16 -19.56 56.15 -40.32
N ALA A 17 -20.54 55.28 -40.15
CA ALA A 17 -21.07 54.98 -38.83
C ALA A 17 -20.42 53.69 -38.37
N ALA A 18 -19.35 53.83 -37.58
CA ALA A 18 -18.86 52.78 -36.68
C ALA A 18 -19.98 52.47 -35.67
N VAL A 19 -21.02 51.78 -36.12
CA VAL A 19 -21.91 51.04 -35.22
C VAL A 19 -21.07 49.86 -34.81
N SER A 20 -20.38 50.02 -33.68
CA SER A 20 -19.93 48.93 -32.82
C SER A 20 -20.94 47.80 -32.95
N ALA A 21 -20.63 46.80 -33.78
CA ALA A 21 -21.28 45.52 -33.71
C ALA A 21 -20.96 45.09 -32.29
N ARG A 22 -21.93 45.25 -31.37
CA ARG A 22 -21.73 45.02 -29.94
C ARG A 22 -21.02 43.68 -29.83
N LYS A 23 -19.71 43.68 -29.54
CA LYS A 23 -18.93 42.45 -29.44
C LYS A 23 -19.59 41.70 -28.30
N ASN A 24 -20.38 40.70 -28.64
CA ASN A 24 -21.18 40.00 -27.67
C ASN A 24 -20.19 39.15 -26.88
N LYS A 25 -19.73 39.68 -25.74
CA LYS A 25 -18.80 39.01 -24.81
C LYS A 25 -19.46 37.85 -24.07
N LYS A 26 -20.69 37.49 -24.46
CA LYS A 26 -21.42 36.36 -23.89
C LYS A 26 -20.75 35.07 -24.37
N PRO A 27 -20.36 34.18 -23.45
CA PRO A 27 -19.83 32.88 -23.82
C PRO A 27 -20.85 32.11 -24.64
N ASN A 28 -20.38 31.30 -25.58
CA ASN A 28 -21.23 30.48 -26.42
C ASN A 28 -22.06 29.52 -25.56
N TYR A 29 -23.35 29.39 -25.87
CA TYR A 29 -24.29 28.57 -25.09
C TYR A 29 -23.91 27.09 -25.24
N SER A 30 -23.51 26.44 -24.14
CA SER A 30 -23.30 25.00 -24.05
C SER A 30 -23.75 24.52 -22.67
N ARG A 31 -24.41 23.36 -22.60
CA ARG A 31 -24.85 22.75 -21.32
C ARG A 31 -23.70 22.55 -20.33
N PHE A 32 -22.48 22.36 -20.85
CA PHE A 32 -21.27 22.26 -20.05
C PHE A 32 -20.83 23.60 -19.48
N THR A 33 -20.82 24.68 -20.29
CA THR A 33 -20.40 26.02 -19.83
C THR A 33 -21.42 26.66 -18.88
N GLN A 34 -22.66 26.19 -18.89
CA GLN A 34 -23.73 26.61 -17.99
C GLN A 34 -23.91 25.72 -16.76
N GLN A 35 -23.15 24.63 -16.65
CA GLN A 35 -23.27 23.66 -15.56
C GLN A 35 -24.68 23.03 -15.46
N GLU A 36 -25.39 22.93 -16.59
CA GLU A 36 -26.72 22.31 -16.73
C GLU A 36 -26.61 20.88 -17.26
N LEU A 37 -25.55 20.18 -16.86
CA LEU A 37 -25.40 18.76 -17.19
C LEU A 37 -26.47 17.96 -16.42
N PRO A 38 -27.08 16.94 -17.04
CA PRO A 38 -28.01 16.07 -16.35
C PRO A 38 -27.27 15.37 -15.20
N ALA A 39 -27.52 15.83 -13.98
CA ALA A 39 -26.98 15.23 -12.77
C ALA A 39 -28.11 14.48 -12.06
N CYS A 40 -27.94 13.17 -11.89
CA CYS A 40 -28.73 12.47 -10.88
C CYS A 40 -28.25 12.94 -9.52
N LYS A 41 -29.12 13.58 -8.74
CA LYS A 41 -28.87 13.97 -7.35
C LYS A 41 -29.48 12.88 -6.46
N PRO A 42 -28.72 11.87 -6.03
CA PRO A 42 -29.27 10.85 -5.16
C PRO A 42 -29.62 11.49 -3.82
N ILE A 43 -30.91 11.61 -3.53
CA ILE A 43 -31.39 12.01 -2.21
C ILE A 43 -31.37 10.76 -1.35
N LEU A 44 -30.51 10.74 -0.34
CA LEU A 44 -30.32 9.58 0.53
C LEU A 44 -31.48 9.47 1.52
N THR A 45 -32.62 8.94 1.07
CA THR A 45 -33.81 8.74 1.90
C THR A 45 -33.57 7.58 2.90
N PRO A 46 -34.00 7.69 4.17
CA PRO A 46 -33.76 6.67 5.19
C PRO A 46 -34.16 5.25 4.79
N GLY A 47 -35.26 5.08 4.05
CA GLY A 47 -35.70 3.75 3.56
C GLY A 47 -34.72 3.08 2.59
N TRP A 48 -34.11 3.84 1.68
CA TRP A 48 -33.10 3.32 0.75
C TRP A 48 -31.82 2.91 1.47
N VAL A 49 -31.42 3.68 2.48
CA VAL A 49 -30.25 3.41 3.31
C VAL A 49 -30.44 2.13 4.12
N ILE A 50 -31.58 1.99 4.79
CA ILE A 50 -31.91 0.79 5.58
C ILE A 50 -31.91 -0.45 4.67
N THR A 51 -32.51 -0.36 3.49
CA THR A 51 -32.54 -1.47 2.52
C THR A 51 -31.12 -1.84 2.06
N SER A 52 -30.29 -0.85 1.74
CA SER A 52 -28.89 -1.08 1.36
C SER A 52 -28.11 -1.81 2.46
N PHE A 53 -28.23 -1.36 3.72
CA PHE A 53 -27.56 -2.01 4.84
C PHE A 53 -28.05 -3.43 5.10
N ILE A 54 -29.34 -3.71 4.94
CA ILE A 54 -29.87 -5.07 5.04
C ILE A 54 -29.26 -5.97 3.95
N VAL A 55 -29.21 -5.49 2.70
CA VAL A 55 -28.62 -6.26 1.59
C VAL A 55 -27.13 -6.53 1.85
N VAL A 56 -26.37 -5.50 2.25
CA VAL A 56 -24.94 -5.66 2.59
C VAL A 56 -24.77 -6.64 3.75
N GLY A 57 -25.60 -6.55 4.79
CA GLY A 57 -25.57 -7.49 5.92
C GLY A 57 -25.85 -8.93 5.49
N VAL A 58 -26.89 -9.17 4.70
CA VAL A 58 -27.25 -10.50 4.19
C VAL A 58 -26.13 -11.10 3.33
N VAL A 59 -25.34 -10.28 2.63
CA VAL A 59 -24.18 -10.75 1.86
C VAL A 59 -22.95 -10.95 2.75
N PHE A 60 -22.67 -10.05 3.69
CA PHE A 60 -21.47 -10.10 4.51
C PHE A 60 -21.54 -11.12 5.65
N ILE A 61 -22.72 -11.43 6.18
CA ILE A 61 -22.88 -12.46 7.21
C ILE A 61 -22.41 -13.85 6.72
N PRO A 62 -22.88 -14.41 5.59
CA PRO A 62 -22.42 -15.71 5.13
C PRO A 62 -20.94 -15.69 4.73
N ILE A 63 -20.44 -14.60 4.14
CA ILE A 63 -19.01 -14.45 3.83
C ILE A 63 -18.18 -14.43 5.11
N GLY A 64 -18.61 -13.69 6.13
CA GLY A 64 -17.96 -13.62 7.43
C GLY A 64 -17.93 -14.98 8.13
N LEU A 65 -19.06 -15.71 8.13
CA LEU A 65 -19.12 -17.07 8.69
C LEU A 65 -18.22 -18.05 7.94
N ALA A 66 -18.19 -18.00 6.60
CA ALA A 66 -17.30 -18.83 5.80
C ALA A 66 -15.82 -18.48 6.07
N SER A 67 -15.49 -17.20 6.21
CA SER A 67 -14.14 -16.72 6.52
C SER A 67 -13.70 -17.15 7.93
N LEU A 68 -14.57 -17.02 8.94
CA LEU A 68 -14.31 -17.47 10.30
C LEU A 68 -14.10 -18.99 10.35
N TYR A 69 -14.97 -19.75 9.69
CA TYR A 69 -14.82 -21.19 9.59
C TYR A 69 -13.48 -21.56 8.95
N ALA A 70 -13.10 -20.90 7.85
CA ALA A 70 -11.80 -21.14 7.22
C ALA A 70 -10.62 -20.79 8.14
N SER A 71 -10.72 -19.70 8.90
CA SER A 71 -9.69 -19.26 9.85
C SER A 71 -9.49 -20.25 11.00
N GLU A 72 -10.57 -20.77 11.59
CA GLU A 72 -10.50 -21.74 12.70
C GLU A 72 -9.87 -23.09 12.30
N HIS A 73 -9.86 -23.43 11.00
CA HIS A 73 -9.27 -24.65 10.49
C HIS A 73 -7.76 -24.54 10.27
N VAL A 74 -7.20 -23.32 10.28
CA VAL A 74 -5.76 -23.11 10.18
C VAL A 74 -5.12 -23.44 11.53
N VAL A 75 -4.17 -24.37 11.51
CA VAL A 75 -3.36 -24.71 12.68
C VAL A 75 -2.06 -23.96 12.54
N GLU A 76 -1.82 -23.01 13.43
CA GLU A 76 -0.57 -22.26 13.54
C GLU A 76 0.10 -22.58 14.87
N ILE A 77 1.42 -22.80 14.84
CA ILE A 77 2.22 -23.09 16.02
C ILE A 77 3.41 -22.13 16.00
N VAL A 78 3.50 -21.29 17.01
CA VAL A 78 4.56 -20.30 17.17
C VAL A 78 5.40 -20.70 18.38
N GLU A 79 6.69 -20.94 18.15
CA GLU A 79 7.65 -21.34 19.20
C GLU A 79 8.81 -20.35 19.23
N ARG A 80 9.13 -19.87 20.44
CA ARG A 80 10.12 -18.80 20.67
C ARG A 80 11.50 -19.40 20.93
N TYR A 81 12.33 -19.42 19.89
CA TYR A 81 13.70 -19.94 19.99
C TYR A 81 14.70 -18.96 20.62
N ASP A 82 14.35 -17.67 20.75
CA ASP A 82 15.22 -16.63 21.31
C ASP A 82 15.59 -16.89 22.78
N LYS A 83 14.68 -17.42 23.59
CA LYS A 83 14.91 -17.70 25.02
C LYS A 83 15.24 -19.16 25.31
N ASP A 84 14.68 -20.07 24.52
CA ASP A 84 14.81 -21.51 24.76
C ASP A 84 16.16 -22.06 24.27
N CYS A 85 16.74 -21.43 23.25
CA CYS A 85 18.06 -21.80 22.75
C CYS A 85 19.22 -21.17 23.53
N ILE A 86 18.95 -20.25 24.45
CA ILE A 86 19.99 -19.63 25.30
C ILE A 86 20.07 -20.39 26.63
N PRO A 87 21.24 -20.99 26.96
CA PRO A 87 21.44 -21.68 28.23
C PRO A 87 21.17 -20.76 29.42
N PRO A 88 20.67 -21.28 30.56
CA PRO A 88 20.31 -20.47 31.73
C PRO A 88 21.46 -19.58 32.21
N ASP A 89 22.70 -20.04 32.06
CA ASP A 89 23.91 -19.31 32.46
C ASP A 89 24.15 -18.01 31.66
N TYR A 90 23.59 -17.92 30.45
CA TYR A 90 23.78 -16.79 29.54
C TYR A 90 22.50 -15.98 29.28
N ARG A 91 21.38 -16.29 29.95
CA ARG A 91 20.11 -15.58 29.74
C ARG A 91 20.19 -14.09 30.05
N ASN A 92 21.01 -13.71 31.04
CA ASN A 92 21.22 -12.32 31.44
C ASN A 92 22.27 -11.61 30.58
N ASN A 93 23.04 -12.35 29.77
CA ASN A 93 24.09 -11.84 28.91
C ASN A 93 24.07 -12.57 27.55
N SER A 94 22.93 -12.48 26.88
CA SER A 94 22.67 -13.13 25.60
C SER A 94 23.66 -12.69 24.52
N LEU A 95 24.10 -11.43 24.55
CA LEU A 95 25.09 -10.88 23.63
C LEU A 95 26.42 -11.63 23.71
N HIS A 96 26.91 -11.91 24.92
CA HIS A 96 28.14 -12.68 25.10
C HIS A 96 28.02 -14.10 24.51
N TYR A 97 26.86 -14.74 24.67
CA TYR A 97 26.61 -16.06 24.07
C TYR A 97 26.60 -16.02 22.54
N ILE A 98 26.01 -14.98 21.95
CA ILE A 98 25.92 -14.82 20.49
C ILE A 98 27.30 -14.48 19.88
N GLN A 99 28.07 -13.60 20.52
CA GLN A 99 29.37 -13.16 20.01
C GLN A 99 30.48 -14.22 20.18
N THR A 100 30.39 -15.08 21.20
CA THR A 100 31.43 -16.07 21.47
C THR A 100 31.40 -17.19 20.42
N SER A 101 32.44 -17.29 19.59
CA SER A 101 32.56 -18.32 18.53
C SER A 101 32.87 -19.72 19.05
N GLU A 102 33.40 -19.83 20.27
CA GLU A 102 33.82 -21.08 20.91
C GLU A 102 32.64 -21.95 21.41
N ILE A 103 31.45 -21.34 21.57
CA ILE A 103 30.26 -22.01 22.07
C ILE A 103 29.42 -22.51 20.89
N ASN A 104 29.03 -23.79 20.93
CA ASN A 104 28.09 -24.36 19.97
C ASN A 104 26.69 -23.73 20.15
N LYS A 105 26.16 -23.16 19.07
CA LYS A 105 24.85 -22.47 19.02
C LYS A 105 23.73 -23.33 18.44
N THR A 106 24.00 -24.61 18.18
CA THR A 106 23.01 -25.54 17.63
C THR A 106 21.93 -25.77 18.68
N CYS A 107 20.70 -25.44 18.33
CA CYS A 107 19.55 -25.60 19.20
C CYS A 107 18.54 -26.57 18.55
N THR A 108 18.12 -27.57 19.32
CA THR A 108 17.09 -28.52 18.92
C THR A 108 15.83 -28.25 19.74
N MET A 109 14.76 -27.81 19.10
CA MET A 109 13.46 -27.62 19.73
C MET A 109 12.50 -28.73 19.33
N THR A 110 11.71 -29.19 20.29
CA THR A 110 10.64 -30.16 20.05
C THR A 110 9.32 -29.41 20.05
N ILE A 111 8.65 -29.36 18.90
CA ILE A 111 7.39 -28.66 18.73
C ILE A 111 6.25 -29.68 18.91
N ASN A 112 5.31 -29.40 19.81
CA ASN A 112 4.15 -30.27 20.00
C ASN A 112 3.01 -29.83 19.06
N VAL A 113 2.50 -30.76 18.24
CA VAL A 113 1.46 -30.50 17.25
C VAL A 113 0.12 -31.04 17.76
N PRO A 114 -0.75 -30.20 18.37
CA PRO A 114 -1.94 -30.68 19.07
C PRO A 114 -3.07 -31.16 18.14
N LYS A 115 -3.03 -30.76 16.86
CA LYS A 115 -4.07 -31.05 15.86
C LYS A 115 -3.44 -31.48 14.55
N HIS A 116 -4.11 -32.36 13.82
CA HIS A 116 -3.64 -32.80 12.51
C HIS A 116 -3.57 -31.63 11.51
N MET A 117 -2.36 -31.31 11.05
CA MET A 117 -2.14 -30.31 10.00
C MET A 117 -2.34 -30.94 8.63
N LYS A 118 -3.33 -30.45 7.86
CA LYS A 118 -3.55 -30.90 6.49
C LYS A 118 -2.49 -30.27 5.59
N SER A 119 -1.85 -31.08 4.74
CA SER A 119 -0.86 -30.64 3.74
C SER A 119 -1.43 -29.53 2.83
N PRO A 120 -0.61 -28.55 2.38
CA PRO A 120 0.84 -28.37 2.62
C PRO A 120 1.15 -27.66 3.95
N VAL A 121 2.32 -27.97 4.53
CA VAL A 121 2.83 -27.32 5.75
C VAL A 121 3.92 -26.33 5.38
N PHE A 122 3.83 -25.11 5.93
CA PHE A 122 4.81 -24.04 5.73
C PHE A 122 5.54 -23.75 7.04
N ILE A 123 6.81 -23.41 6.95
CA ILE A 123 7.64 -23.01 8.10
C ILE A 123 8.09 -21.57 7.84
N TYR A 124 7.79 -20.68 8.78
CA TYR A 124 8.17 -19.27 8.74
C TYR A 124 9.07 -18.96 9.92
N TYR A 125 9.96 -17.98 9.73
CA TYR A 125 10.71 -17.36 10.82
C TYR A 125 10.17 -15.94 11.02
N GLU A 126 10.06 -15.53 12.27
CA GLU A 126 9.59 -14.20 12.65
C GLU A 126 10.74 -13.42 13.29
N LEU A 127 10.90 -12.17 12.88
CA LEU A 127 11.91 -11.25 13.41
C LEU A 127 11.18 -10.04 14.01
N ASP A 128 11.26 -9.91 15.32
CA ASP A 128 10.77 -8.72 16.02
C ASP A 128 11.78 -7.58 15.96
N ASN A 129 11.27 -6.34 16.06
CA ASN A 129 12.08 -5.11 16.14
C ASN A 129 13.06 -4.93 14.97
N PHE A 130 12.75 -5.50 13.79
CA PHE A 130 13.57 -5.38 12.59
C PHE A 130 12.91 -4.48 11.53
N TYR A 131 13.45 -3.29 11.33
CA TYR A 131 12.88 -2.27 10.44
C TYR A 131 13.34 -2.44 8.98
N GLN A 132 12.78 -3.43 8.27
CA GLN A 132 13.06 -3.68 6.84
C GLN A 132 12.63 -2.54 5.92
N ASN A 133 11.58 -1.80 6.28
CA ASN A 133 11.01 -0.75 5.45
C ASN A 133 11.81 0.58 5.52
N HIS A 134 13.09 0.51 5.85
CA HIS A 134 13.96 1.68 5.83
C HIS A 134 14.42 1.96 4.39
N ARG A 135 14.25 3.20 3.92
CA ARG A 135 14.44 3.61 2.51
C ARG A 135 15.89 3.48 1.97
N ARG A 136 16.87 3.04 2.76
CA ARG A 136 18.31 3.07 2.41
C ARG A 136 18.89 1.79 1.78
N SER A 137 18.09 0.81 1.36
CA SER A 137 18.67 -0.43 0.80
C SER A 137 17.86 -0.97 -0.36
N ARG A 138 18.23 -0.59 -1.59
CA ARG A 138 17.89 -1.32 -2.83
C ARG A 138 18.93 -0.98 -3.91
N GLU A 139 19.80 -1.94 -4.22
CA GLU A 139 20.53 -1.99 -5.50
C GLU A 139 20.01 -3.19 -6.29
N GLU A 140 19.59 -2.97 -7.54
CA GLU A 140 18.97 -4.02 -8.38
C GLU A 140 19.98 -4.72 -9.30
N HIS A 141 21.19 -4.16 -9.46
CA HIS A 141 22.13 -4.56 -10.51
C HIS A 141 23.02 -5.79 -10.18
N GLU A 142 23.19 -6.16 -8.90
CA GLU A 142 24.06 -7.28 -8.53
C GLU A 142 23.36 -8.64 -8.52
N VAL A 143 22.04 -8.68 -8.29
CA VAL A 143 21.27 -9.94 -8.18
C VAL A 143 21.21 -10.72 -9.51
N GLN A 144 21.56 -10.07 -10.62
CA GLN A 144 21.54 -10.64 -11.97
C GLN A 144 22.93 -11.04 -12.49
N GLY A 145 23.99 -10.90 -11.69
CA GLY A 145 25.33 -11.37 -12.04
C GLY A 145 25.99 -10.64 -13.20
N GLU A 146 25.61 -9.38 -13.45
CA GLU A 146 26.35 -8.50 -14.36
C GLU A 146 27.46 -7.79 -13.58
N ASN A 147 28.68 -7.77 -14.14
CA ASN A 147 29.82 -7.02 -13.61
C ASN A 147 29.60 -5.50 -13.82
N GLY A 148 28.58 -4.95 -13.19
CA GLY A 148 28.30 -3.53 -13.10
C GLY A 148 28.86 -2.98 -11.80
N HIS A 149 29.62 -1.88 -11.90
CA HIS A 149 30.16 -1.16 -10.76
C HIS A 149 29.00 -0.61 -9.90
N ALA A 150 28.81 -1.19 -8.71
CA ALA A 150 27.81 -0.81 -7.73
C ALA A 150 28.39 0.27 -6.80
N ASP A 151 28.21 1.54 -7.17
CA ASP A 151 28.64 2.69 -6.35
C ASP A 151 27.50 3.27 -5.48
N ASP A 152 26.31 2.63 -5.42
CA ASP A 152 25.14 3.16 -4.68
C ASP A 152 24.96 2.53 -3.28
N CYS A 153 25.74 1.50 -2.95
CA CYS A 153 25.88 0.93 -1.61
C CYS A 153 26.87 1.75 -0.75
N MET A 154 26.44 2.95 -0.34
CA MET A 154 27.21 3.89 0.50
C MET A 154 27.48 3.42 1.95
N GLY A 155 27.55 2.12 2.22
CA GLY A 155 27.69 1.62 3.59
C GLY A 155 28.17 0.17 3.76
N PHE A 156 28.77 -0.41 2.73
CA PHE A 156 29.42 -1.72 2.84
C PHE A 156 30.90 -1.57 2.48
N ASN A 157 31.69 -0.95 3.35
CA ASN A 157 33.14 -1.02 3.24
C ASN A 157 33.65 -2.23 4.04
N ASP A 158 34.59 -2.97 3.47
CA ASP A 158 35.23 -4.16 4.08
C ASP A 158 35.89 -3.91 5.45
N THR A 159 35.95 -2.65 5.91
CA THR A 159 36.55 -2.24 7.18
C THR A 159 35.57 -2.06 8.33
N ASP A 160 34.26 -2.22 8.07
CA ASP A 160 33.23 -1.82 9.02
C ASP A 160 32.87 -3.01 9.94
N ASP A 161 33.31 -2.93 11.21
CA ASP A 161 33.00 -3.91 12.25
C ASP A 161 31.48 -3.95 12.52
N PHE A 162 30.87 -5.08 12.17
CA PHE A 162 29.42 -5.33 12.16
C PHE A 162 28.76 -5.23 13.56
N SER A 163 29.54 -5.11 14.63
CA SER A 163 29.07 -5.25 16.00
C SER A 163 28.42 -4.01 16.63
N LEU A 164 28.45 -2.83 16.02
CA LEU A 164 28.01 -1.58 16.70
C LEU A 164 26.71 -0.94 16.18
N GLY A 165 26.13 -1.43 15.08
CA GLY A 165 24.94 -0.82 14.47
C GLY A 165 23.59 -1.27 15.04
N PHE A 166 23.52 -2.43 15.69
CA PHE A 166 22.25 -3.05 16.10
C PHE A 166 22.03 -3.12 17.62
N ILE A 167 23.01 -2.73 18.45
CA ILE A 167 22.99 -3.05 19.89
C ILE A 167 22.48 -1.88 20.77
N ASN A 168 22.35 -0.66 20.25
CA ASN A 168 22.07 0.52 21.09
C ASN A 168 20.59 0.95 21.19
N ASP A 169 19.63 0.19 20.66
CA ASP A 169 18.23 0.46 21.00
C ASP A 169 17.89 -0.21 22.34
N GLU A 170 18.05 0.58 23.41
CA GLU A 170 17.52 0.29 24.74
C GLU A 170 16.03 -0.07 24.62
N PRO A 171 15.54 -1.17 25.20
CA PRO A 171 14.13 -1.50 25.13
C PRO A 171 13.34 -0.44 25.91
N ASN A 172 12.58 0.38 25.19
CA ASN A 172 11.61 1.29 25.79
C ASN A 172 10.51 0.46 26.47
N VAL A 173 10.58 0.35 27.80
CA VAL A 173 9.60 -0.31 28.67
C VAL A 173 8.37 0.59 28.81
N ASP A 174 7.69 0.93 27.73
CA ASP A 174 6.43 1.69 27.78
C ASP A 174 5.56 1.43 26.55
N THR A 175 5.29 0.17 26.24
CA THR A 175 4.20 -0.16 25.31
C THR A 175 3.54 -1.50 25.67
N TYR A 176 2.95 -1.55 26.86
CA TYR A 176 1.82 -2.45 27.12
C TYR A 176 0.55 -1.66 26.80
N ILE A 177 -0.14 -2.02 25.71
CA ILE A 177 -1.47 -1.50 25.37
C ILE A 177 -2.49 -2.54 25.83
N GLU A 178 -3.44 -2.10 26.66
CA GLU A 178 -4.74 -2.75 26.90
C GLU A 178 -5.57 -2.87 25.62
#